data_AF-G5SUM5-F1
#
_entry.id   AF-G5SUM5-F1
#
_cell.length_a   1.000
_cell.length_b   1.000
_cell.length_c   1.000
_cell.angle_alpha   90.00
_cell.angle_beta   90.00
_cell.angle_gamma   90.00
#
_symmetry.space_group_name_H-M   'P 1'
#
loop_
_entity.id
_entity.type
_entity.pdbx_description
1 polymer ?
#
loop_
_entity_poly.entity_id
_entity_poly.type
_entity_poly.pdbx_seq_one_letter_code
_entity_poly.pdbx_strand_id
1 'polypeptide(L)'
;MSVQRKPDMQHLPPDIDRILLGGRIGIIANAIAGKLDIDSVRALELFYESETCKHLHDKTTGLYLFGDLYIAEEFLQELQKRQ
;
A
#
# COMPACT_ATOMS: atom_id res chain seq x y z
N MET A 1 36.47 14.46 14.53
CA MET A 1 35.10 14.52 13.97
C MET A 1 34.63 13.11 13.74
N SER A 2 33.75 12.60 14.59
CA SER A 2 33.22 11.23 14.48
C SER A 2 32.11 11.24 13.43
N VAL A 3 32.33 10.57 12.30
CA VAL A 3 31.28 10.36 11.30
C VAL A 3 30.28 9.39 11.92
N GLN A 4 29.14 9.92 12.37
CA GLN A 4 28.00 9.10 12.81
C GLN A 4 27.56 8.29 11.60
N ARG A 5 27.88 6.98 11.57
CA ARG A 5 27.32 6.10 10.55
C ARG A 5 25.80 6.08 10.73
N LYS A 6 25.06 6.37 9.66
CA LYS A 6 23.62 6.16 9.65
C LYS A 6 23.35 4.69 10.02
N PRO A 7 22.39 4.41 10.91
CA PRO A 7 22.09 3.03 11.27
C PRO A 7 21.73 2.23 10.03
N ASP A 8 22.19 0.98 10.00
CA ASP A 8 21.93 0.05 8.92
C ASP A 8 20.41 -0.18 8.82
N MET A 9 19.77 0.38 7.79
CA MET A 9 18.31 0.33 7.59
C MET A 9 17.84 -1.05 7.08
N GLN A 10 18.70 -2.05 7.05
CA GLN A 10 18.36 -3.39 6.56
C GLN A 10 17.31 -4.11 7.42
N HIS A 11 17.14 -3.71 8.70
CA HIS A 11 16.10 -4.23 9.58
C HIS A 11 15.49 -3.10 10.40
N LEU A 12 14.51 -2.41 9.81
CA LEU A 12 13.62 -1.52 10.55
C LEU A 12 12.93 -2.32 11.68
N PRO A 13 12.73 -1.73 12.88
CA PRO A 13 11.92 -2.34 13.92
C PRO A 13 10.56 -2.77 13.33
N PRO A 14 9.96 -3.88 13.81
CA PRO A 14 8.71 -4.40 13.27
C PRO A 14 7.58 -3.35 13.20
N ASP A 15 7.65 -2.33 14.05
CA ASP A 15 6.69 -1.23 14.09
C ASP A 15 6.87 -0.22 12.94
N ILE A 16 8.08 0.01 12.43
CA ILE A 16 8.30 1.00 11.36
C ILE A 16 7.78 0.47 10.02
N ASP A 17 8.00 -0.82 9.70
CA ASP A 17 7.43 -1.44 8.50
C ASP A 17 5.90 -1.29 8.47
N ARG A 18 5.25 -1.50 9.62
CA ARG A 18 3.80 -1.34 9.76
C ARG A 18 3.35 0.11 9.59
N ILE A 19 4.08 1.08 10.18
CA ILE A 19 3.78 2.51 10.02
C ILE A 19 3.92 2.93 8.57
N LEU A 20 5.00 2.52 7.91
CA LEU A 20 5.26 2.84 6.50
C LEU A 20 4.20 2.22 5.58
N LEU A 21 3.85 0.95 5.80
CA LEU A 21 2.81 0.28 5.02
C LEU A 21 1.45 0.95 5.21
N GLY A 22 1.07 1.31 6.45
CA GLY A 22 -0.16 2.04 6.71
C GLY A 22 -0.22 3.39 6.00
N GLY A 23 0.90 4.15 5.99
CA GLY A 23 1.01 5.39 5.23
C GLY A 23 0.82 5.18 3.72
N ARG A 24 1.43 4.13 3.17
CA ARG A 24 1.26 3.75 1.76
C ARG A 24 -0.18 3.38 1.42
N ILE A 25 -0.83 2.59 2.27
CA ILE A 25 -2.25 2.23 2.09
C ILE A 25 -3.14 3.49 2.05
N GLY A 26 -2.86 4.50 2.88
CA GLY A 26 -3.57 5.78 2.82
C GLY A 26 -3.40 6.51 1.48
N ILE A 27 -2.18 6.52 0.91
CA ILE A 27 -1.89 7.10 -0.41
C ILE A 27 -2.65 6.34 -1.51
N ILE A 28 -2.62 5.00 -1.47
CA ILE A 28 -3.31 4.13 -2.43
C ILE A 28 -4.82 4.38 -2.37
N ALA A 29 -5.42 4.43 -1.17
CA ALA A 29 -6.84 4.68 -0.99
C ALA A 29 -7.27 6.05 -1.54
N ASN A 30 -6.48 7.10 -1.32
CA ASN A 30 -6.75 8.42 -1.89
C ASN A 30 -6.65 8.42 -3.43
N ALA A 31 -5.71 7.67 -4.01
CA ALA A 31 -5.62 7.51 -5.47
C ALA A 31 -6.83 6.76 -6.05
N ILE A 32 -7.32 5.72 -5.36
CA ILE A 32 -8.53 4.98 -5.74
C ILE A 32 -9.76 5.90 -5.66
N ALA A 33 -9.89 6.65 -4.56
CA ALA A 33 -10.99 7.59 -4.34
C ALA A 33 -11.14 8.57 -5.51
N GLY A 34 -10.03 9.16 -5.97
CA GLY A 34 -10.04 10.08 -7.12
C GLY A 34 -10.40 9.41 -8.46
N LYS A 35 -10.10 8.13 -8.65
CA LYS A 35 -10.44 7.39 -9.89
C LYS A 35 -11.89 6.91 -9.92
N LEU A 36 -12.46 6.61 -8.76
CA LEU A 36 -13.84 6.13 -8.62
C LEU A 36 -14.85 7.23 -8.29
N ASP A 37 -14.38 8.46 -8.02
CA ASP A 37 -15.18 9.59 -7.56
C ASP A 37 -15.99 9.25 -6.28
N ILE A 38 -15.29 8.69 -5.27
CA ILE A 38 -15.87 8.31 -3.98
C ILE A 38 -15.06 8.91 -2.82
N ASP A 39 -15.62 8.85 -1.60
CA ASP A 39 -14.92 9.28 -0.40
C ASP A 39 -13.66 8.41 -0.09
N SER A 40 -12.63 9.03 0.47
CA SER A 40 -11.35 8.36 0.78
C SER A 40 -11.48 7.28 1.84
N VAL A 41 -12.37 7.45 2.84
CA VAL A 41 -12.64 6.40 3.84
C VAL A 41 -13.34 5.23 3.17
N ARG A 42 -14.28 5.50 2.25
CA ARG A 42 -14.94 4.44 1.49
C ARG A 42 -13.98 3.67 0.58
N ALA A 43 -13.07 4.37 -0.09
CA ALA A 43 -12.02 3.74 -0.90
C ALA A 43 -11.08 2.89 -0.04
N LEU A 44 -10.73 3.36 1.16
CA LEU A 44 -9.90 2.62 2.12
C LEU A 44 -10.57 1.32 2.57
N GLU A 45 -11.85 1.35 2.93
CA GLU A 45 -12.64 0.16 3.29
C GLU A 45 -12.63 -0.87 2.15
N LEU A 46 -12.99 -0.44 0.94
CA LEU A 46 -13.00 -1.31 -0.24
C LEU A 46 -11.62 -1.90 -0.54
N PHE A 47 -10.57 -1.10 -0.38
CA PHE A 47 -9.21 -1.57 -0.58
C PHE A 47 -8.84 -2.64 0.46
N TYR A 48 -9.16 -2.45 1.75
CA TYR A 48 -8.90 -3.48 2.78
C TYR A 48 -9.61 -4.81 2.51
N GLU A 49 -10.77 -4.80 1.86
CA GLU A 49 -11.53 -6.01 1.51
C GLU A 49 -11.01 -6.74 0.25
N SER A 50 -10.08 -6.13 -0.50
CA SER A 50 -9.57 -6.64 -1.78
C SER A 50 -8.50 -7.72 -1.65
N GLU A 51 -8.37 -8.58 -2.67
CA GLU A 51 -7.24 -9.50 -2.80
C GLU A 51 -5.94 -8.73 -3.05
N THR A 52 -6.01 -7.60 -3.75
CA THR A 52 -4.87 -6.70 -3.97
C THR A 52 -4.25 -6.25 -2.65
N CYS A 53 -5.05 -5.88 -1.66
CA CYS A 53 -4.55 -5.51 -0.33
C CYS A 53 -3.98 -6.71 0.44
N LYS A 54 -4.59 -7.90 0.33
CA LYS A 54 -4.02 -9.13 0.91
C LYS A 54 -2.65 -9.44 0.30
N HIS A 55 -2.52 -9.36 -1.02
CA HIS A 55 -1.25 -9.54 -1.72
C HIS A 55 -0.22 -8.47 -1.35
N LEU A 56 -0.65 -7.22 -1.12
CA LEU A 56 0.23 -6.15 -0.69
C LEU A 56 0.88 -6.46 0.69
N HIS A 57 0.15 -7.13 1.58
CA HIS A 57 0.68 -7.56 2.88
C HIS A 57 1.53 -8.84 2.78
N ASP A 58 1.33 -9.65 1.74
CA ASP A 58 2.07 -10.88 1.51
C ASP A 58 3.38 -10.61 0.74
N LYS A 59 4.50 -10.67 1.48
CA LYS A 59 5.85 -10.47 0.91
C LYS A 59 6.20 -11.47 -0.19
N THR A 60 5.53 -12.62 -0.30
CA THR A 60 5.81 -13.63 -1.33
C THR A 60 5.32 -13.22 -2.72
N THR A 61 4.35 -12.30 -2.79
CA THR A 61 3.80 -11.80 -4.07
C THR A 61 4.71 -10.76 -4.73
N GLY A 62 5.59 -10.13 -3.95
CA GLY A 62 6.41 -9.00 -4.40
C GLY A 62 5.63 -7.70 -4.65
N LEU A 63 4.31 -7.66 -4.42
CA LEU A 63 3.48 -6.50 -4.76
C LEU A 63 3.90 -5.22 -4.01
N TYR A 64 4.42 -5.37 -2.79
CA TYR A 64 4.95 -4.26 -1.99
C TYR A 64 6.14 -3.52 -2.63
N LEU A 65 6.79 -4.11 -3.64
CA LEU A 65 7.90 -3.47 -4.38
C LEU A 65 7.40 -2.50 -5.47
N PHE A 66 6.12 -2.58 -5.84
CA PHE A 66 5.53 -1.73 -6.87
C PHE A 66 5.09 -0.38 -6.30
N GLY A 67 4.98 0.62 -7.19
CA GLY A 67 4.52 1.95 -6.83
C GLY A 67 3.04 2.00 -6.49
N ASP A 68 2.65 2.96 -5.65
CA ASP A 68 1.30 3.06 -5.10
C ASP A 68 0.22 3.22 -6.20
N LEU A 69 0.52 3.93 -7.29
CA LEU A 69 -0.40 4.07 -8.42
C LEU A 69 -0.61 2.76 -9.19
N TYR A 70 0.41 1.90 -9.28
CA TYR A 70 0.29 0.57 -9.88
C TYR A 70 -0.63 -0.31 -9.04
N ILE A 71 -0.44 -0.30 -7.72
CA ILE A 71 -1.30 -1.05 -6.79
C ILE A 71 -2.76 -0.57 -6.88
N ALA A 72 -2.98 0.75 -7.02
CA ALA A 72 -4.32 1.28 -7.25
C ALA A 72 -4.94 0.79 -8.57
N GLU A 73 -4.17 0.70 -9.67
CA GLU A 73 -4.65 0.11 -10.93
C GLU A 73 -4.97 -1.39 -10.79
N GLU A 74 -4.13 -2.15 -10.08
CA GLU A 74 -4.36 -3.58 -9.84
C GLU A 74 -5.69 -3.81 -9.10
N PHE A 75 -5.97 -2.99 -8.08
CA PHE A 75 -7.26 -2.98 -7.39
C PHE A 75 -8.43 -2.66 -8.33
N LEU A 76 -8.29 -1.67 -9.23
CA LEU A 76 -9.36 -1.34 -10.16
C LEU A 76 -9.64 -2.47 -11.16
N GLN A 77 -8.59 -3.15 -11.64
CA GLN A 77 -8.74 -4.34 -12.47
C GLN A 77 -9.42 -5.49 -11.72
N GLU A 78 -9.07 -5.69 -10.44
CA GLU A 78 -9.75 -6.66 -9.58
C GLU A 78 -11.24 -6.33 -9.43
N LEU A 79 -11.58 -5.06 -9.17
CA LEU A 79 -12.95 -4.61 -9.02
C LEU A 79 -13.78 -4.82 -10.30
N GLN A 80 -13.20 -4.54 -11.47
CA GLN A 80 -13.83 -4.79 -12.77
C GLN A 80 -14.11 -6.27 -13.03
N LYS A 81 -13.23 -7.18 -12.58
CA LYS A 81 -13.42 -8.64 -12.74
C LYS A 81 -14.50 -9.21 -11.82
N ARG A 82 -14.85 -8.50 -10.75
CA ARG A 82 -15.89 -8.90 -9.77
C ARG A 82 -17.29 -8.44 -10.18
N GLN A 83 -17.41 -7.52 -11.14
CA GLN A 83 -18.67 -7.03 -11.70
C GLN A 83 -19.06 -7.84 -12.95
#